data_AF-A0A0B1NZI4-F1
#
_entry.id   AF-A0A0B1NZI4-F1
#
_cell.length_a   1.000
_cell.length_b   1.000
_cell.length_c   1.000
_cell.angle_alpha   90.00
_cell.angle_beta   90.00
_cell.angle_gamma   90.00
#
_symmetry.space_group_name_H-M   'P 1'
#
loop_
_entity.id
_entity.type
_entity.pdbx_description
1 polymer ?
#
loop_
_entity_poly.entity_id
_entity_poly.type
_entity_poly.pdbx_seq_one_letter_code
_entity_poly.pdbx_strand_id
1 'polypeptide(L)'
;MYTSSSRLLITRVSTTLIFRPVTGAALRKAQAFKPLRVGVNPHDYYRHFSLKSVLRLKDCVPEIENENIKKTEAAWPHPQYGLEQMETKISYAHRKPQDFSDRVALYLVRLLRFCTDFATGYKHDVDPPKAICDGEAVVASKPYKMSERKWLIRFVFLESVAGVPGMVAGMLRHLHSLRRLKRDNGWIETLLEEAYNERMHLLTFLKMSEPGWFMRMMIIGAQGVFFNSMFLSYLISPSTCHRFVGYLEEEAVLTYTLAIQDIEAGKLPNWSNPNFRIPDIAVNYWKIPEGHRNMRNLLMYVRADEAKHREVNHTLGNLNQIEDPNPFVNTYKDPVEPRPSKTIENIRPTGWERHEVI
;
A
#
# COMPACT_ATOMS: atom_id res chain seq x y z
N MET A 1 -32.51 38.29 -57.40
CA MET A 1 -32.39 39.20 -56.26
C MET A 1 -31.83 38.39 -55.09
N TYR A 2 -30.68 38.79 -54.53
CA TYR A 2 -29.97 38.21 -53.37
C TYR A 2 -29.87 36.67 -53.20
N THR A 3 -28.76 36.12 -53.68
CA THR A 3 -28.11 34.92 -53.13
C THR A 3 -27.30 35.29 -51.88
N SER A 4 -27.38 34.51 -50.79
CA SER A 4 -26.47 34.63 -49.64
C SER A 4 -25.56 33.40 -49.56
N SER A 5 -24.25 33.63 -49.49
CA SER A 5 -23.22 32.58 -49.48
C SER A 5 -22.32 32.77 -48.27
N SER A 6 -22.52 31.94 -47.24
CA SER A 6 -21.75 31.99 -45.99
C SER A 6 -20.38 31.33 -46.17
N ARG A 7 -19.34 32.13 -46.40
CA ARG A 7 -17.94 31.66 -46.46
C ARG A 7 -17.37 31.47 -45.05
N LEU A 8 -16.77 30.31 -44.78
CA LEU A 8 -15.90 30.12 -43.62
C LEU A 8 -14.65 31.02 -43.75
N LEU A 9 -14.36 31.78 -42.69
CA LEU A 9 -13.08 32.47 -42.52
C LEU A 9 -12.07 31.51 -41.87
N ILE A 10 -11.12 31.01 -42.66
CA ILE A 10 -9.96 30.26 -42.17
C ILE A 10 -8.85 31.27 -41.87
N THR A 11 -8.63 31.58 -40.60
CA THR A 11 -7.47 32.37 -40.15
C THR A 11 -6.20 31.51 -40.17
N ARG A 12 -5.36 31.70 -41.18
CA ARG A 12 -3.98 31.21 -41.18
C ARG A 12 -3.16 31.99 -40.15
N VAL A 13 -2.64 31.32 -39.12
CA VAL A 13 -1.55 31.86 -38.29
C VAL A 13 -0.23 31.43 -38.94
N SER A 14 0.61 32.41 -39.30
CA SER A 14 1.88 32.16 -39.99
C SER A 14 3.04 32.03 -38.99
N THR A 15 3.90 31.04 -39.22
CA THR A 15 5.10 30.79 -38.41
C THR A 15 6.31 31.55 -38.97
N THR A 16 6.88 32.49 -38.22
CA THR A 16 8.30 32.87 -38.40
C THR A 16 8.96 33.34 -37.10
N LEU A 17 10.20 32.93 -36.89
CA LEU A 17 11.03 33.20 -35.70
C LEU A 17 11.49 34.66 -35.57
N ILE A 18 11.67 35.11 -34.32
CA ILE A 18 12.77 36.02 -33.94
C ILE A 18 13.39 35.52 -32.62
N PHE A 19 14.63 35.06 -32.68
CA PHE A 19 15.51 34.94 -31.50
C PHE A 19 16.05 36.32 -31.14
N ARG A 20 16.07 36.67 -29.84
CA ARG A 20 16.96 37.71 -29.30
C ARG A 20 17.45 37.32 -27.90
N PRO A 21 18.78 37.30 -27.64
CA PRO A 21 19.32 37.09 -26.31
C PRO A 21 19.28 38.40 -25.51
N VAL A 22 18.98 38.32 -24.20
CA VAL A 22 19.16 39.45 -23.29
C VAL A 22 20.47 39.27 -22.53
N THR A 23 21.56 39.78 -23.11
CA THR A 23 22.79 40.06 -22.38
C THR A 23 22.64 41.39 -21.63
N GLY A 24 22.69 41.35 -20.29
CA GLY A 24 22.50 42.54 -19.45
C GLY A 24 23.21 42.42 -18.11
N ALA A 25 24.54 42.55 -18.12
CA ALA A 25 25.32 42.59 -16.89
C ALA A 25 25.15 43.94 -16.17
N ALA A 26 24.35 43.95 -15.10
CA ALA A 26 24.18 45.13 -14.24
C ALA A 26 25.09 45.03 -13.00
N LEU A 27 26.18 45.81 -12.99
CA LEU A 27 27.06 45.96 -11.83
C LEU A 27 26.28 46.58 -10.65
N ARG A 28 25.98 45.79 -9.60
CA ARG A 28 25.58 46.36 -8.30
C ARG A 28 26.83 46.76 -7.52
N LYS A 29 27.02 48.07 -7.31
CA LYS A 29 28.03 48.60 -6.38
C LYS A 29 27.79 48.06 -4.98
N ALA A 30 28.84 47.53 -4.34
CA ALA A 30 28.80 47.18 -2.93
C ALA A 30 28.77 48.46 -2.08
N GLN A 31 27.75 48.59 -1.22
CA GLN A 31 27.75 49.56 -0.12
C GLN A 31 28.16 48.82 1.16
N ALA A 32 29.24 49.28 1.79
CA ALA A 32 29.74 48.70 3.03
C ALA A 32 28.85 49.07 4.21
N PHE A 33 28.16 48.09 4.79
CA PHE A 33 27.49 48.25 6.08
C PHE A 33 28.52 48.18 7.21
N LYS A 34 28.60 49.23 8.04
CA LYS A 34 29.34 49.21 9.30
C LYS A 34 28.54 48.41 10.35
N PRO A 35 29.15 47.51 11.13
CA PRO A 35 28.45 46.81 12.19
C PRO A 35 28.26 47.73 13.41
N LEU A 36 27.01 47.84 13.88
CA LEU A 36 26.72 48.47 15.17
C LEU A 36 27.03 47.45 16.29
N ARG A 37 28.00 47.74 17.16
CA ARG A 37 28.25 46.92 18.35
C ARG A 37 27.20 47.23 19.41
N VAL A 38 26.29 46.29 19.66
CA VAL A 38 25.49 46.24 20.88
C VAL A 38 26.07 45.15 21.77
N GLY A 39 26.58 45.54 22.94
CA GLY A 39 27.06 44.59 23.94
C GLY A 39 25.91 44.01 24.75
N VAL A 40 25.85 42.69 24.89
CA VAL A 40 24.94 41.98 25.79
C VAL A 40 25.75 40.94 26.57
N ASN A 41 25.49 40.83 27.87
CA ASN A 41 26.27 40.01 28.81
C ASN A 41 26.19 38.51 28.50
N PRO A 42 27.27 37.73 28.74
CA PRO A 42 27.30 36.29 28.49
C PRO A 42 26.83 35.50 29.71
N HIS A 43 25.52 35.45 29.97
CA HIS A 43 24.94 34.49 30.90
C HIS A 43 23.73 33.77 30.29
N ASP A 44 23.64 32.47 30.59
CA ASP A 44 22.49 31.57 30.43
C ASP A 44 21.95 31.29 29.01
N TYR A 45 22.72 30.51 28.25
CA TYR A 45 22.16 29.60 27.23
C TYR A 45 22.78 28.19 27.28
N TYR A 46 22.75 27.55 28.47
CA TYR A 46 22.88 26.09 28.54
C TYR A 46 21.63 25.43 27.94
N ARG A 47 21.69 25.12 26.64
CA ARG A 47 20.70 24.24 26.00
C ARG A 47 20.83 22.83 26.59
N HIS A 48 20.00 22.50 27.56
CA HIS A 48 19.84 21.12 28.02
C HIS A 48 19.31 20.25 26.88
N PHE A 49 20.21 19.50 26.23
CA PHE A 49 19.84 18.42 25.32
C PHE A 49 19.18 17.28 26.13
N SER A 50 17.86 17.36 26.30
CA SER A 50 17.08 16.28 26.89
C SER A 50 16.90 15.15 25.86
N LEU A 51 17.76 14.14 25.95
CA LEU A 51 17.66 12.89 25.16
C LEU A 51 16.54 11.94 25.65
N LYS A 52 15.53 12.46 26.37
CA LYS A 52 14.35 11.70 26.80
C LYS A 52 13.17 11.97 25.86
N SER A 53 13.25 11.40 24.65
CA SER A 53 12.06 11.15 23.84
C SER A 53 11.21 10.10 24.56
N VAL A 54 10.30 10.56 25.42
CA VAL A 54 9.26 9.71 25.99
C VAL A 54 8.34 9.31 24.83
N LEU A 55 8.15 8.00 24.65
CA LEU A 55 7.19 7.43 23.70
C LEU A 55 5.77 7.90 24.03
N ARG A 56 5.38 9.05 23.48
CA ARG A 56 3.98 9.33 23.16
C ARG A 56 3.80 9.02 21.69
N LEU A 57 2.87 8.10 21.40
CA LEU A 57 2.23 7.98 20.10
C LEU A 57 1.62 9.36 19.82
N LYS A 58 2.27 10.16 18.96
CA LYS A 58 1.71 11.41 18.46
C LYS A 58 1.00 11.07 17.16
N ASP A 59 -0.26 11.47 17.05
CA ASP A 59 -1.00 11.40 15.79
C ASP A 59 -0.27 12.16 14.69
N CYS A 60 0.39 11.43 13.79
CA CYS A 60 1.13 12.02 12.67
C CYS A 60 0.22 12.40 11.49
N VAL A 61 -1.02 11.90 11.51
CA VAL A 61 -2.11 12.32 10.64
C VAL A 61 -3.00 13.25 11.46
N PRO A 62 -2.88 14.59 11.31
CA PRO A 62 -3.78 15.51 11.98
C PRO A 62 -5.19 15.31 11.42
N GLU A 63 -6.16 15.13 12.30
CA GLU A 63 -7.56 15.22 11.91
C GLU A 63 -7.87 16.69 11.65
N ILE A 64 -8.32 16.99 10.43
CA ILE A 64 -8.72 18.34 10.06
C ILE A 64 -10.10 18.55 10.69
N GLU A 65 -10.10 19.01 11.94
CA GLU A 65 -11.31 19.45 12.62
C GLU A 65 -11.96 20.57 11.82
N ASN A 66 -13.16 20.30 11.30
CA ASN A 66 -13.98 21.25 10.57
C ASN A 66 -15.26 21.45 11.38
N GLU A 67 -15.59 22.71 11.70
CA GLU A 67 -16.75 23.09 12.52
C GLU A 67 -18.07 22.44 12.03
N ASN A 68 -18.18 22.14 10.74
CA ASN A 68 -19.37 21.56 10.11
C ASN A 68 -19.26 20.07 9.75
N ILE A 69 -18.05 19.46 9.77
CA ILE A 69 -17.83 18.08 9.29
C ILE A 69 -17.16 17.26 10.39
N LYS A 70 -17.98 16.46 11.10
CA LYS A 70 -17.53 15.61 12.22
C LYS A 70 -16.77 14.35 11.77
N LYS A 71 -17.12 13.77 10.62
CA LYS A 71 -16.51 12.55 10.10
C LYS A 71 -16.78 12.41 8.60
N THR A 72 -15.78 11.92 7.86
CA THR A 72 -15.94 11.45 6.47
C THR A 72 -15.99 9.92 6.50
N GLU A 73 -17.04 9.31 5.96
CA GLU A 73 -17.12 7.85 5.84
C GLU A 73 -16.18 7.32 4.74
N ALA A 74 -15.80 6.05 4.85
CA ALA A 74 -14.92 5.42 3.88
C ALA A 74 -15.57 5.28 2.50
N ALA A 75 -14.82 5.55 1.43
CA ALA A 75 -15.32 5.46 0.06
C ALA A 75 -15.67 4.02 -0.34
N TRP A 76 -14.89 3.06 0.17
CA TRP A 76 -15.20 1.63 0.16
C TRP A 76 -15.34 1.15 1.62
N PRO A 77 -16.52 0.70 2.06
CA PRO A 77 -16.70 0.17 3.41
C PRO A 77 -16.04 -1.21 3.53
N HIS A 78 -15.35 -1.47 4.65
CA HIS A 78 -14.64 -2.73 4.88
C HIS A 78 -15.62 -3.92 5.07
N PRO A 79 -15.43 -5.05 4.34
CA PRO A 79 -16.25 -6.25 4.49
C PRO A 79 -16.05 -6.90 5.86
N GLN A 80 -17.15 -7.14 6.59
CA GLN A 80 -17.06 -7.64 7.98
C GLN A 80 -16.43 -9.05 8.04
N TYR A 81 -15.33 -9.17 8.78
CA TYR A 81 -14.65 -10.45 9.04
C TYR A 81 -14.90 -10.94 10.47
N GLY A 82 -15.30 -12.20 10.61
CA GLY A 82 -15.38 -12.85 11.93
C GLY A 82 -13.98 -13.18 12.46
N LEU A 83 -13.73 -12.95 13.75
CA LEU A 83 -12.43 -13.23 14.39
C LEU A 83 -12.01 -14.70 14.20
N GLU A 84 -12.93 -15.64 14.46
CA GLU A 84 -12.71 -17.08 14.27
C GLU A 84 -12.33 -17.41 12.81
N GLN A 85 -12.93 -16.76 11.82
CA GLN A 85 -12.59 -16.94 10.41
C GLN A 85 -11.18 -16.43 10.11
N MET A 86 -10.77 -15.30 10.70
CA MET A 86 -9.41 -14.74 10.55
C MET A 86 -8.32 -15.57 11.25
N GLU A 87 -8.67 -16.36 12.26
CA GLU A 87 -7.75 -17.30 12.91
C GLU A 87 -7.67 -18.64 12.16
N THR A 88 -8.80 -19.17 11.72
CA THR A 88 -8.89 -20.54 11.15
C THR A 88 -8.64 -20.61 9.65
N LYS A 89 -9.05 -19.61 8.86
CA LYS A 89 -8.97 -19.63 7.38
C LYS A 89 -7.77 -18.89 6.80
N ILE A 90 -7.16 -17.99 7.57
CA ILE A 90 -6.08 -17.12 7.08
C ILE A 90 -4.71 -17.67 7.49
N SER A 91 -4.02 -18.28 6.53
CA SER A 91 -2.67 -18.81 6.69
C SER A 91 -1.73 -18.40 5.54
N TYR A 92 -0.43 -18.55 5.79
CA TYR A 92 0.57 -18.51 4.73
C TYR A 92 0.38 -19.70 3.78
N ALA A 93 0.46 -19.41 2.49
CA ALA A 93 0.37 -20.37 1.39
C ALA A 93 1.17 -19.81 0.21
N HIS A 94 1.73 -20.70 -0.61
CA HIS A 94 2.56 -20.34 -1.76
C HIS A 94 2.02 -20.96 -3.04
N ARG A 95 1.71 -20.16 -4.05
CA ARG A 95 1.36 -20.61 -5.40
C ARG A 95 2.64 -21.01 -6.15
N LYS A 96 2.79 -22.30 -6.45
CA LYS A 96 3.89 -22.80 -7.30
C LYS A 96 3.82 -22.12 -8.69
N PRO A 97 4.92 -21.54 -9.20
CA PRO A 97 4.92 -20.85 -10.48
C PRO A 97 4.75 -21.85 -11.63
N GLN A 98 3.73 -21.66 -12.46
CA GLN A 98 3.40 -22.62 -13.51
C GLN A 98 4.14 -22.31 -14.81
N ASP A 99 4.05 -21.07 -15.29
CA ASP A 99 4.59 -20.63 -16.57
C ASP A 99 5.86 -19.76 -16.45
N PHE A 100 6.26 -19.07 -17.53
CA PHE A 100 7.39 -18.15 -17.53
C PHE A 100 7.06 -16.82 -16.83
N SER A 101 5.84 -16.32 -16.98
CA SER A 101 5.35 -15.09 -16.33
C SER A 101 5.44 -15.23 -14.80
N ASP A 102 4.96 -16.36 -14.26
CA ASP A 102 5.02 -16.67 -12.85
C ASP A 102 6.45 -16.74 -12.31
N ARG A 103 7.38 -17.32 -13.08
CA ARG A 103 8.80 -17.40 -12.68
C ARG A 103 9.47 -16.03 -12.65
N VAL A 104 9.15 -15.16 -13.62
CA VAL A 104 9.64 -13.77 -13.64
C VAL A 104 9.06 -12.98 -12.46
N ALA A 105 7.75 -13.07 -12.24
CA ALA A 105 7.08 -12.42 -11.11
C ALA A 105 7.69 -12.85 -9.76
N LEU A 106 7.83 -14.15 -9.51
CA LEU A 106 8.43 -14.68 -8.29
C LEU A 106 9.90 -14.28 -8.11
N TYR A 107 10.68 -14.25 -9.20
CA TYR A 107 12.06 -13.78 -9.17
C TYR A 107 12.14 -12.30 -8.77
N LEU A 108 11.28 -11.44 -9.34
CA LEU A 108 11.24 -10.02 -9.02
C LEU A 108 10.83 -9.77 -7.57
N VAL A 109 9.83 -10.49 -7.03
CA VAL A 109 9.47 -10.39 -5.61
C VAL A 109 10.63 -10.81 -4.71
N ARG A 110 11.29 -11.94 -5.00
CA ARG A 110 12.47 -12.40 -4.22
C ARG A 110 13.63 -11.40 -4.27
N LEU A 111 13.87 -10.79 -5.42
CA LEU A 111 14.89 -9.74 -5.59
C LEU A 111 14.54 -8.48 -4.79
N LEU A 112 13.30 -7.99 -4.88
CA LEU A 112 12.85 -6.83 -4.12
C LEU A 112 12.86 -7.09 -2.61
N ARG A 113 12.46 -8.29 -2.18
CA ARG A 113 12.56 -8.72 -0.78
C ARG A 113 14.02 -8.70 -0.33
N PHE A 114 14.92 -9.32 -1.08
CA PHE A 114 16.35 -9.31 -0.76
C PHE A 114 16.92 -7.88 -0.65
N CYS A 115 16.64 -7.02 -1.64
CA CYS A 115 17.10 -5.63 -1.62
C CYS A 115 16.52 -4.83 -0.45
N THR A 116 15.25 -5.01 -0.13
CA THR A 116 14.58 -4.32 0.98
C THR A 116 15.08 -4.79 2.34
N ASP A 117 15.20 -6.11 2.53
CA ASP A 117 15.71 -6.69 3.77
C ASP A 117 17.19 -6.30 4.00
N PHE A 118 18.00 -6.25 2.92
CA PHE A 118 19.37 -5.74 2.95
C PHE A 118 19.44 -4.25 3.31
N ALA A 119 18.69 -3.39 2.60
CA ALA A 119 18.73 -1.93 2.78
C ALA A 119 18.18 -1.48 4.14
N THR A 120 17.19 -2.18 4.69
CA THR A 120 16.61 -1.91 6.02
C THR A 120 17.38 -2.58 7.16
N GLY A 121 18.31 -3.49 6.86
CA GLY A 121 18.98 -4.32 7.85
C GLY A 121 18.03 -5.29 8.57
N TYR A 122 16.89 -5.62 7.96
CA TYR A 122 15.89 -6.53 8.50
C TYR A 122 16.48 -7.93 8.63
N LYS A 123 16.34 -8.51 9.83
CA LYS A 123 16.76 -9.89 10.13
C LYS A 123 15.69 -10.52 11.00
N HIS A 124 14.84 -11.31 10.37
CA HIS A 124 13.95 -12.24 11.03
C HIS A 124 14.67 -13.59 11.07
N ASP A 125 15.13 -14.02 12.25
CA ASP A 125 15.89 -15.26 12.41
C ASP A 125 14.92 -16.46 12.42
N VAL A 126 14.32 -16.72 11.25
CA VAL A 126 13.21 -17.64 11.01
C VAL A 126 13.41 -18.42 9.72
N ASP A 127 13.38 -19.74 9.80
CA ASP A 127 13.28 -20.60 8.61
C ASP A 127 11.89 -20.40 7.96
N PRO A 128 11.80 -20.24 6.62
CA PRO A 128 10.50 -20.16 5.94
C PRO A 128 9.68 -21.46 6.14
N PRO A 129 8.34 -21.38 6.20
CA PRO A 129 7.48 -22.55 6.39
C PRO A 129 7.78 -23.64 5.37
N LYS A 130 7.90 -24.90 5.83
CA LYS A 130 8.29 -26.03 4.97
C LYS A 130 7.08 -26.68 4.29
N ALA A 131 5.90 -26.56 4.88
CA ALA A 131 4.61 -26.94 4.30
C ALA A 131 3.55 -25.85 4.46
N ILE A 132 2.46 -26.00 3.70
CA ILE A 132 1.24 -25.19 3.83
C ILE A 132 0.57 -25.59 5.14
N CYS A 133 0.11 -24.60 5.92
CA CYS A 133 -0.47 -24.77 7.26
C CYS A 133 0.49 -25.18 8.40
N ASP A 134 1.81 -25.07 8.23
CA ASP A 134 2.76 -25.20 9.35
C ASP A 134 2.60 -24.04 10.35
N GLY A 135 1.84 -24.25 11.42
CA GLY A 135 1.77 -23.34 12.57
C GLY A 135 3.06 -23.28 13.41
N GLU A 136 4.02 -24.19 13.18
CA GLU A 136 5.27 -24.34 13.93
C GLU A 136 6.53 -23.80 13.20
N ALA A 137 6.37 -22.89 12.24
CA ALA A 137 7.38 -21.83 12.13
C ALA A 137 7.24 -20.99 13.43
N VAL A 138 8.14 -21.05 14.44
CA VAL A 138 9.61 -21.12 14.35
C VAL A 138 10.25 -21.71 15.62
N VAL A 139 11.25 -22.59 15.51
CA VAL A 139 12.23 -22.83 16.59
C VAL A 139 13.38 -21.80 16.48
N ALA A 140 13.32 -20.75 17.30
CA ALA A 140 14.28 -19.64 17.22
C ALA A 140 15.69 -20.03 17.71
N SER A 141 16.68 -20.00 16.81
CA SER A 141 18.07 -20.39 17.09
C SER A 141 19.03 -19.24 17.42
N LYS A 142 18.54 -17.99 17.42
CA LYS A 142 19.34 -16.74 17.53
C LYS A 142 18.63 -15.66 18.34
N PRO A 143 19.36 -14.67 18.91
CA PRO A 143 18.76 -13.61 19.71
C PRO A 143 17.83 -12.72 18.87
N TYR A 144 16.60 -12.58 19.36
CA TYR A 144 15.51 -11.81 18.75
C TYR A 144 15.87 -10.33 18.53
N LYS A 145 15.57 -9.81 17.34
CA LYS A 145 16.03 -8.47 16.88
C LYS A 145 14.93 -7.52 16.44
N MET A 146 13.68 -7.96 16.37
CA MET A 146 12.56 -7.08 16.03
C MET A 146 12.06 -6.33 17.27
N SER A 147 11.54 -5.13 17.05
CA SER A 147 10.84 -4.33 18.05
C SER A 147 9.66 -3.65 17.39
N GLU A 148 8.71 -3.15 18.16
CA GLU A 148 7.49 -2.49 17.68
C GLU A 148 7.86 -1.36 16.69
N ARG A 149 8.90 -0.58 17.01
CA ARG A 149 9.42 0.46 16.12
C ARG A 149 9.96 -0.09 14.80
N LYS A 150 10.62 -1.25 14.77
CA LYS A 150 11.12 -1.86 13.53
C LYS A 150 9.97 -2.44 12.71
N TRP A 151 8.99 -3.07 13.36
CA TRP A 151 7.77 -3.53 12.70
C TRP A 151 7.02 -2.35 12.06
N LEU A 152 6.78 -1.26 12.79
CA LEU A 152 6.14 -0.05 12.25
C LEU A 152 6.91 0.59 11.09
N ILE A 153 8.24 0.67 11.17
CA ILE A 153 9.06 1.17 10.04
C ILE A 153 8.91 0.26 8.81
N ARG A 154 8.86 -1.06 8.99
CA ARG A 154 8.65 -2.01 7.89
C ARG A 154 7.25 -1.83 7.28
N PHE A 155 6.20 -1.82 8.10
CA PHE A 155 4.82 -1.62 7.63
C PHE A 155 4.69 -0.29 6.90
N VAL A 156 4.97 0.85 7.55
CA VAL A 156 4.84 2.19 6.92
C VAL A 156 5.66 2.32 5.62
N PHE A 157 6.78 1.61 5.48
CA PHE A 157 7.50 1.58 4.20
C PHE A 157 6.78 0.75 3.13
N LEU A 158 6.40 -0.49 3.43
CA LEU A 158 5.75 -1.40 2.48
C LEU A 158 4.36 -0.90 2.08
N GLU A 159 3.52 -0.50 3.03
CA GLU A 159 2.17 0.06 2.79
C GLU A 159 2.21 1.32 1.91
N SER A 160 3.31 2.10 1.96
CA SER A 160 3.47 3.28 1.11
C SER A 160 3.70 2.95 -0.37
N VAL A 161 3.99 1.69 -0.68
CA VAL A 161 4.28 1.18 -2.03
C VAL A 161 3.20 0.18 -2.48
N ALA A 162 2.61 -0.59 -1.55
CA ALA A 162 1.59 -1.59 -1.83
C ALA A 162 0.27 -1.00 -2.37
N GLY A 163 -0.10 0.24 -2.02
CA GLY A 163 -1.23 0.93 -2.66
C GLY A 163 -1.04 1.37 -4.13
N VAL A 164 0.12 1.13 -4.74
CA VAL A 164 0.45 1.59 -6.12
C VAL A 164 -0.08 0.67 -7.23
N PRO A 165 0.08 -0.68 -7.18
CA PRO A 165 -0.30 -1.58 -8.28
C PRO A 165 -1.79 -1.53 -8.63
N GLY A 166 -2.68 -1.64 -7.63
CA GLY A 166 -4.12 -1.55 -7.84
C GLY A 166 -4.55 -0.22 -8.48
N MET A 167 -3.96 0.90 -8.03
CA MET A 167 -4.22 2.23 -8.60
C MET A 167 -3.78 2.33 -10.07
N VAL A 168 -2.57 1.84 -10.40
CA VAL A 168 -2.04 1.83 -11.76
C VAL A 168 -2.88 0.93 -12.68
N ALA A 169 -3.22 -0.27 -12.22
CA ALA A 169 -4.03 -1.24 -12.96
C ALA A 169 -5.45 -0.71 -13.20
N GLY A 170 -6.12 -0.22 -12.14
CA GLY A 170 -7.44 0.38 -12.21
C GLY A 170 -7.49 1.59 -13.14
N MET A 171 -6.50 2.49 -13.08
CA MET A 171 -6.36 3.62 -14.01
C MET A 171 -6.19 3.16 -15.47
N LEU A 172 -5.31 2.20 -15.73
CA LEU A 172 -5.03 1.71 -17.09
C LEU A 172 -6.25 1.01 -17.70
N ARG A 173 -6.99 0.22 -16.90
CA ARG A 173 -8.25 -0.42 -17.29
C ARG A 173 -9.38 0.60 -17.48
N HIS A 174 -9.47 1.61 -16.63
CA HIS A 174 -10.42 2.72 -16.79
C HIS A 174 -10.22 3.46 -18.12
N LEU A 175 -8.97 3.85 -18.42
CA LEU A 175 -8.63 4.46 -19.71
C LEU A 175 -8.81 3.49 -20.90
N HIS A 176 -8.83 2.18 -20.68
CA HIS A 176 -9.07 1.17 -21.72
C HIS A 176 -10.56 1.02 -22.04
N SER A 177 -11.39 0.98 -21.00
CA SER A 177 -12.85 1.05 -21.07
C SER A 177 -13.30 2.31 -21.84
N LEU A 178 -12.82 3.49 -21.43
CA LEU A 178 -13.17 4.76 -22.08
C LEU A 178 -12.76 4.79 -23.56
N ARG A 179 -11.49 4.51 -23.89
CA ARG A 179 -11.00 4.61 -25.29
C ARG A 179 -11.58 3.57 -26.25
N ARG A 180 -12.21 2.51 -25.73
CA ARG A 180 -12.90 1.48 -26.54
C ARG A 180 -14.42 1.54 -26.46
N LEU A 181 -14.98 2.41 -25.60
CA LEU A 181 -16.41 2.50 -25.31
C LEU A 181 -17.02 1.14 -24.89
N LYS A 182 -16.28 0.37 -24.07
CA LYS A 182 -16.69 -0.97 -23.60
C LYS A 182 -16.84 -1.00 -22.09
N ARG A 183 -17.70 -1.88 -21.56
CA ARG A 183 -17.70 -2.20 -20.13
C ARG A 183 -16.41 -2.93 -19.76
N ASP A 184 -15.96 -2.68 -18.53
CA ASP A 184 -14.79 -3.32 -17.93
C ASP A 184 -15.14 -4.61 -17.15
N ASN A 185 -16.42 -4.82 -16.83
CA ASN A 185 -16.92 -6.00 -16.13
C ASN A 185 -16.33 -6.18 -14.71
N GLY A 186 -16.18 -5.08 -13.98
CA GLY A 186 -15.98 -5.08 -12.52
C GLY A 186 -14.54 -5.08 -12.02
N TRP A 187 -13.54 -5.05 -12.91
CA TRP A 187 -12.13 -5.07 -12.51
C TRP A 187 -11.67 -3.75 -11.90
N ILE A 188 -12.07 -2.60 -12.49
CA ILE A 188 -11.66 -1.26 -12.03
C ILE A 188 -12.06 -1.02 -10.57
N GLU A 189 -13.27 -1.44 -10.16
CA GLU A 189 -13.75 -1.24 -8.79
C GLU A 189 -12.85 -1.97 -7.79
N THR A 190 -12.64 -3.27 -7.97
CA THR A 190 -11.80 -4.08 -7.08
C THR A 190 -10.37 -3.59 -7.00
N LEU A 191 -9.78 -3.13 -8.11
CA LEU A 191 -8.39 -2.64 -8.12
C LEU A 191 -8.23 -1.28 -7.44
N LEU A 192 -9.25 -0.43 -7.48
CA LEU A 192 -9.27 0.84 -6.73
C LEU A 192 -9.65 0.64 -5.26
N GLU A 193 -10.47 -0.36 -4.95
CA GLU A 193 -10.82 -0.79 -3.59
C GLU A 193 -9.61 -1.37 -2.86
N GLU A 194 -8.83 -2.23 -3.52
CA GLU A 194 -7.52 -2.73 -3.06
C GLU A 194 -6.57 -1.57 -2.74
N ALA A 195 -6.29 -0.70 -3.73
CA ALA A 195 -5.42 0.47 -3.51
C ALA A 195 -5.94 1.46 -2.42
N TYR A 196 -7.26 1.48 -2.15
CA TYR A 196 -7.83 2.23 -1.05
C TYR A 196 -7.58 1.54 0.30
N ASN A 197 -7.74 0.21 0.36
CA ASN A 197 -7.53 -0.61 1.55
C ASN A 197 -6.06 -0.54 2.03
N GLU A 198 -5.10 -0.79 1.13
CA GLU A 198 -3.65 -0.58 1.33
C GLU A 198 -3.33 0.79 1.96
N ARG A 199 -3.96 1.85 1.44
CA ARG A 199 -3.78 3.21 1.99
C ARG A 199 -4.37 3.36 3.40
N MET A 200 -5.42 2.62 3.76
CA MET A 200 -5.95 2.60 5.12
C MET A 200 -5.03 1.88 6.11
N HIS A 201 -4.27 0.87 5.66
CA HIS A 201 -3.18 0.27 6.45
C HIS A 201 -2.09 1.31 6.71
N LEU A 202 -1.57 1.96 5.65
CA LEU A 202 -0.56 3.02 5.77
C LEU A 202 -0.98 4.12 6.77
N LEU A 203 -2.19 4.68 6.60
CA LEU A 203 -2.69 5.75 7.46
C LEU A 203 -2.87 5.29 8.92
N THR A 204 -3.24 4.02 9.13
CA THR A 204 -3.31 3.41 10.47
C THR A 204 -1.93 3.30 11.12
N PHE A 205 -0.91 2.81 10.41
CA PHE A 205 0.44 2.71 10.98
C PHE A 205 1.10 4.08 11.17
N LEU A 206 0.80 5.07 10.32
CA LEU A 206 1.26 6.46 10.49
C LEU A 206 0.70 7.12 11.76
N LYS A 207 -0.51 6.78 12.21
CA LYS A 207 -1.03 7.22 13.53
C LYS A 207 -0.18 6.71 14.70
N MET A 208 0.61 5.64 14.50
CA MET A 208 1.48 5.05 15.54
C MET A 208 2.98 5.33 15.34
N SER A 209 3.40 5.86 14.19
CA SER A 209 4.81 6.04 13.85
C SER A 209 5.05 7.23 12.93
N GLU A 210 5.86 8.20 13.37
CA GLU A 210 6.29 9.29 12.51
C GLU A 210 7.48 8.86 11.63
N PRO A 211 7.33 8.82 10.28
CA PRO A 211 8.47 8.60 9.41
C PRO A 211 9.38 9.83 9.43
N GLY A 212 10.65 9.65 9.77
CA GLY A 212 11.65 10.71 9.70
C GLY A 212 11.96 11.13 8.26
N TRP A 213 12.61 12.29 8.08
CA TRP A 213 12.89 12.87 6.74
C TRP A 213 13.54 11.88 5.76
N PHE A 214 14.54 11.11 6.20
CA PHE A 214 15.19 10.09 5.37
C PHE A 214 14.20 9.04 4.83
N MET A 215 13.28 8.56 5.68
CA MET A 215 12.25 7.60 5.28
C MET A 215 11.27 8.23 4.29
N ARG A 216 10.85 9.48 4.49
CA ARG A 216 9.99 10.21 3.54
C ARG A 216 10.66 10.34 2.16
N MET A 217 11.96 10.65 2.12
CA MET A 217 12.72 10.70 0.86
C MET A 217 12.83 9.32 0.18
N MET A 218 13.04 8.24 0.95
CA MET A 218 13.03 6.88 0.39
C MET A 218 11.65 6.51 -0.18
N ILE A 219 10.55 6.87 0.49
CA ILE A 219 9.18 6.62 0.00
C ILE A 219 8.95 7.33 -1.35
N ILE A 220 9.32 8.61 -1.45
CA ILE A 220 9.19 9.37 -2.72
C ILE A 220 10.00 8.71 -3.84
N GLY A 221 11.25 8.30 -3.56
CA GLY A 221 12.09 7.59 -4.53
C GLY A 221 11.52 6.23 -4.94
N ALA A 222 11.06 5.44 -3.97
CA ALA A 222 10.47 4.12 -4.19
C ALA A 222 9.18 4.21 -5.01
N GLN A 223 8.25 5.10 -4.64
CA GLN A 223 7.03 5.36 -5.42
C GLN A 223 7.38 5.84 -6.83
N GLY A 224 8.34 6.76 -6.99
CA GLY A 224 8.76 7.26 -8.30
C GLY A 224 9.27 6.17 -9.24
N VAL A 225 10.10 5.25 -8.76
CA VAL A 225 10.57 4.10 -9.54
C VAL A 225 9.44 3.10 -9.77
N PHE A 226 8.78 2.67 -8.69
CA PHE A 226 7.81 1.56 -8.73
C PHE A 226 6.55 1.89 -9.52
N PHE A 227 6.01 3.11 -9.41
CA PHE A 227 4.87 3.55 -10.22
C PHE A 227 5.17 3.44 -11.72
N ASN A 228 6.32 3.97 -12.16
CA ASN A 228 6.72 3.93 -13.57
C ASN A 228 7.01 2.49 -14.04
N SER A 229 7.66 1.67 -13.21
CA SER A 229 7.89 0.25 -13.50
C SER A 229 6.59 -0.53 -13.62
N MET A 230 5.64 -0.35 -12.70
CA MET A 230 4.33 -1.00 -12.74
C MET A 230 3.49 -0.53 -13.92
N PHE A 231 3.49 0.77 -14.23
CA PHE A 231 2.77 1.33 -15.37
C PHE A 231 3.25 0.74 -16.70
N LEU A 232 4.56 0.72 -16.94
CA LEU A 232 5.14 0.13 -18.15
C LEU A 232 4.93 -1.39 -18.20
N SER A 233 5.11 -2.09 -17.08
CA SER A 233 4.92 -3.55 -17.02
C SER A 233 3.47 -3.97 -17.27
N TYR A 234 2.49 -3.23 -16.72
CA TYR A 234 1.06 -3.53 -16.90
C TYR A 234 0.59 -3.26 -18.33
N LEU A 235 1.22 -2.31 -19.05
CA LEU A 235 0.99 -2.13 -20.49
C LEU A 235 1.51 -3.30 -21.34
N ILE A 236 2.51 -4.05 -20.86
CA ILE A 236 3.13 -5.18 -21.57
C ILE A 236 2.46 -6.51 -21.20
N SER A 237 2.30 -6.78 -19.90
CA SER A 237 1.74 -8.03 -19.38
C SER A 237 0.97 -7.82 -18.06
N PRO A 238 -0.34 -7.54 -18.12
CA PRO A 238 -1.18 -7.41 -16.93
C PRO A 238 -1.17 -8.67 -16.05
N SER A 239 -1.13 -9.87 -16.63
CA SER A 239 -1.11 -11.14 -15.90
C SER A 239 0.18 -11.31 -15.09
N THR A 240 1.33 -10.92 -15.63
CA THR A 240 2.60 -10.91 -14.88
C THR A 240 2.54 -9.91 -13.72
N CYS A 241 1.95 -8.73 -13.92
CA CYS A 241 1.76 -7.76 -12.84
C CYS A 241 0.84 -8.28 -11.74
N HIS A 242 -0.31 -8.86 -12.08
CA HIS A 242 -1.21 -9.47 -11.09
C HIS A 242 -0.53 -10.65 -10.36
N ARG A 243 0.23 -11.51 -11.05
CA ARG A 243 0.98 -12.56 -10.36
C ARG A 243 2.06 -12.00 -9.43
N PHE A 244 2.75 -10.94 -9.85
CA PHE A 244 3.76 -10.26 -9.04
C PHE A 244 3.18 -9.66 -7.76
N VAL A 245 2.01 -8.99 -7.84
CA VAL A 245 1.28 -8.51 -6.65
C VAL A 245 0.86 -9.70 -5.78
N GLY A 246 0.26 -10.76 -6.34
CA GLY A 246 -0.11 -11.94 -5.55
C GLY A 246 1.07 -12.57 -4.78
N TYR A 247 2.28 -12.54 -5.34
CA TYR A 247 3.50 -12.96 -4.64
C TYR A 247 4.04 -11.94 -3.60
N LEU A 248 3.80 -10.64 -3.76
CA LEU A 248 4.04 -9.67 -2.68
C LEU A 248 3.12 -9.97 -1.50
N GLU A 249 1.85 -10.29 -1.77
CA GLU A 249 0.86 -10.50 -0.70
C GLU A 249 1.04 -11.83 0.03
N GLU A 250 1.65 -12.85 -0.60
CA GLU A 250 2.17 -14.02 0.12
C GLU A 250 3.21 -13.61 1.19
N GLU A 251 4.11 -12.70 0.85
CA GLU A 251 5.14 -12.19 1.76
C GLU A 251 4.57 -11.20 2.79
N ALA A 252 3.50 -10.46 2.47
CA ALA A 252 2.76 -9.63 3.41
C ALA A 252 2.03 -10.48 4.46
N VAL A 253 1.27 -11.50 4.04
CA VAL A 253 0.61 -12.47 4.95
C VAL A 253 1.63 -13.15 5.88
N LEU A 254 2.81 -13.51 5.38
CA LEU A 254 3.90 -14.04 6.19
C LEU A 254 4.43 -12.99 7.19
N THR A 255 4.69 -11.77 6.71
CA THR A 255 5.20 -10.65 7.52
C THR A 255 4.26 -10.35 8.70
N TYR A 256 2.94 -10.29 8.46
CA TYR A 256 1.96 -10.05 9.52
C TYR A 256 1.75 -11.26 10.45
N THR A 257 1.83 -12.49 9.93
CA THR A 257 1.80 -13.70 10.78
C THR A 257 2.95 -13.71 11.78
N LEU A 258 4.17 -13.40 11.32
CA LEU A 258 5.35 -13.32 12.20
C LEU A 258 5.22 -12.22 13.26
N ALA A 259 4.67 -11.06 12.89
CA ALA A 259 4.42 -9.98 13.84
C ALA A 259 3.35 -10.34 14.88
N ILE A 260 2.29 -11.08 14.51
CA ILE A 260 1.28 -11.61 15.44
C ILE A 260 1.94 -12.60 16.42
N GLN A 261 2.72 -13.55 15.92
CA GLN A 261 3.45 -14.52 16.76
C GLN A 261 4.41 -13.83 17.75
N ASP A 262 5.06 -12.73 17.37
CA ASP A 262 5.91 -11.95 18.26
C ASP A 262 5.12 -11.23 19.38
N ILE A 263 3.87 -10.83 19.14
CA ILE A 263 2.96 -10.31 20.18
C ILE A 263 2.53 -11.45 21.11
N GLU A 264 2.09 -12.58 20.57
CA GLU A 264 1.62 -13.75 21.34
C GLU A 264 2.72 -14.35 22.22
N ALA A 265 3.95 -14.39 21.72
CA ALA A 265 5.13 -14.79 22.48
C ALA A 265 5.65 -13.71 23.47
N GLY A 266 4.93 -12.60 23.66
CA GLY A 266 5.25 -11.55 24.62
C GLY A 266 6.51 -10.73 24.30
N LYS A 267 7.05 -10.83 23.08
CA LYS A 267 8.31 -10.19 22.68
C LYS A 267 8.17 -8.68 22.40
N LEU A 268 6.93 -8.19 22.32
CA LEU A 268 6.56 -6.82 21.96
C LEU A 268 5.76 -6.19 23.11
N PRO A 269 6.43 -5.76 24.20
CA PRO A 269 5.79 -5.41 25.46
C PRO A 269 4.86 -4.19 25.39
N ASN A 270 5.08 -3.25 24.45
CA ASN A 270 4.16 -2.11 24.28
C ASN A 270 2.84 -2.53 23.63
N TRP A 271 2.87 -3.51 22.72
CA TRP A 271 1.70 -4.04 22.03
C TRP A 271 0.95 -5.11 22.83
N SER A 272 1.67 -5.82 23.70
CA SER A 272 1.11 -6.80 24.63
C SER A 272 0.50 -6.15 25.90
N ASN A 273 0.62 -4.83 26.05
CA ASN A 273 0.11 -4.10 27.21
C ASN A 273 -1.44 -4.00 27.16
N PRO A 274 -2.18 -4.43 28.21
CA PRO A 274 -3.64 -4.32 28.26
C PRO A 274 -4.21 -2.90 28.11
N ASN A 275 -3.40 -1.87 28.37
CA ASN A 275 -3.77 -0.46 28.20
C ASN A 275 -3.45 0.10 26.81
N PHE A 276 -2.77 -0.66 25.94
CA PHE A 276 -2.55 -0.24 24.56
C PHE A 276 -3.88 -0.16 23.80
N ARG A 277 -4.05 0.89 23.01
CA ARG A 277 -5.22 1.09 22.16
C ARG A 277 -4.76 1.38 20.74
N ILE A 278 -5.40 0.74 19.79
CA ILE A 278 -5.19 0.97 18.36
C ILE A 278 -5.83 2.30 17.93
N PRO A 279 -5.35 2.94 16.84
CA PRO A 279 -5.89 4.21 16.36
C PRO A 279 -7.37 4.14 15.99
N ASP A 280 -8.12 5.22 16.24
CA ASP A 280 -9.56 5.28 15.95
C ASP A 280 -9.88 5.17 14.44
N ILE A 281 -8.96 5.56 13.55
CA ILE A 281 -9.11 5.31 12.10
C ILE A 281 -9.27 3.82 11.80
N ALA A 282 -8.53 2.95 12.50
CA ALA A 282 -8.60 1.51 12.33
C ALA A 282 -9.91 0.94 12.90
N VAL A 283 -10.27 1.36 14.11
CA VAL A 283 -11.55 1.01 14.74
C VAL A 283 -12.74 1.38 13.85
N ASN A 284 -12.70 2.56 13.24
CA ASN A 284 -13.76 3.05 12.36
C ASN A 284 -13.81 2.37 10.99
N TYR A 285 -12.67 1.92 10.46
CA TYR A 285 -12.59 1.26 9.14
C TYR A 285 -13.02 -0.22 9.26
N TRP A 286 -12.27 -1.03 10.01
CA TRP A 286 -12.51 -2.47 10.22
C TRP A 286 -13.65 -2.78 11.22
N LYS A 287 -14.31 -1.76 11.77
CA LYS A 287 -15.43 -1.87 12.75
C LYS A 287 -15.09 -2.70 14.00
N ILE A 288 -13.85 -2.56 14.50
CA ILE A 288 -13.29 -3.42 15.55
C ILE A 288 -14.07 -3.29 16.88
N PRO A 289 -14.67 -4.39 17.40
CA PRO A 289 -15.47 -4.35 18.63
C PRO A 289 -14.65 -3.95 19.86
N GLU A 290 -15.31 -3.38 20.87
CA GLU A 290 -14.65 -2.73 22.03
C GLU A 290 -13.69 -3.64 22.80
N GLY A 291 -14.07 -4.88 23.08
CA GLY A 291 -13.21 -5.87 23.73
C GLY A 291 -12.01 -6.34 22.90
N HIS A 292 -11.92 -5.92 21.63
CA HIS A 292 -10.96 -6.43 20.65
C HIS A 292 -10.03 -5.35 20.09
N ARG A 293 -10.06 -4.12 20.62
CA ARG A 293 -9.25 -2.96 20.17
C ARG A 293 -7.78 -3.01 20.64
N ASN A 294 -7.08 -4.09 20.31
CA ASN A 294 -5.66 -4.33 20.61
C ASN A 294 -4.84 -4.54 19.32
N MET A 295 -3.50 -4.52 19.44
CA MET A 295 -2.62 -4.62 18.26
C MET A 295 -2.71 -5.97 17.55
N ARG A 296 -2.82 -7.08 18.28
CA ARG A 296 -2.92 -8.44 17.70
C ARG A 296 -4.08 -8.50 16.72
N ASN A 297 -5.27 -8.07 17.16
CA ASN A 297 -6.48 -8.13 16.36
C ASN A 297 -6.43 -7.16 15.17
N LEU A 298 -5.83 -5.98 15.32
CA LEU A 298 -5.57 -5.08 14.18
C LEU A 298 -4.70 -5.78 13.11
N LEU A 299 -3.60 -6.43 13.51
CA LEU A 299 -2.75 -7.15 12.57
C LEU A 299 -3.45 -8.37 11.96
N MET A 300 -4.43 -8.97 12.63
CA MET A 300 -5.27 -10.04 12.04
C MET A 300 -6.20 -9.52 10.95
N TYR A 301 -6.82 -8.35 11.14
CA TYR A 301 -7.64 -7.69 10.10
C TYR A 301 -6.79 -7.33 8.88
N VAL A 302 -5.64 -6.68 9.10
CA VAL A 302 -4.67 -6.36 8.05
C VAL A 302 -4.22 -7.63 7.32
N ARG A 303 -3.79 -8.67 8.03
CA ARG A 303 -3.39 -9.97 7.44
C ARG A 303 -4.52 -10.62 6.62
N ALA A 304 -5.78 -10.45 7.01
CA ALA A 304 -6.92 -10.99 6.30
C ALA A 304 -7.18 -10.21 4.99
N ASP A 305 -6.96 -8.90 4.98
CA ASP A 305 -6.97 -8.08 3.77
C ASP A 305 -5.83 -8.53 2.81
N GLU A 306 -4.59 -8.72 3.29
CA GLU A 306 -3.49 -9.21 2.42
C GLU A 306 -3.77 -10.59 1.84
N ALA A 307 -4.34 -11.47 2.67
CA ALA A 307 -4.73 -12.80 2.22
C ALA A 307 -5.81 -12.72 1.12
N LYS A 308 -6.65 -11.68 1.15
CA LYS A 308 -7.65 -11.40 0.13
C LYS A 308 -7.03 -10.80 -1.14
N HIS A 309 -6.15 -9.81 -1.01
CA HIS A 309 -5.40 -9.23 -2.13
C HIS A 309 -4.57 -10.30 -2.85
N ARG A 310 -3.93 -11.21 -2.11
CA ARG A 310 -3.27 -12.42 -2.63
C ARG A 310 -4.20 -13.29 -3.47
N GLU A 311 -5.35 -13.68 -2.94
CA GLU A 311 -6.35 -14.51 -3.64
C GLU A 311 -6.82 -13.80 -4.91
N VAL A 312 -7.19 -12.52 -4.81
CA VAL A 312 -7.69 -11.70 -5.91
C VAL A 312 -6.64 -11.61 -7.01
N ASN A 313 -5.43 -11.14 -6.70
CA ASN A 313 -4.38 -10.97 -7.70
C ASN A 313 -3.89 -12.28 -8.31
N HIS A 314 -3.78 -13.38 -7.55
CA HIS A 314 -3.51 -14.69 -8.15
C HIS A 314 -4.62 -15.18 -9.09
N THR A 315 -5.87 -14.90 -8.77
CA THR A 315 -7.02 -15.22 -9.62
C THR A 315 -7.02 -14.35 -10.88
N LEU A 316 -6.91 -13.02 -10.75
CA LEU A 316 -6.87 -12.08 -11.87
C LEU A 316 -5.69 -12.36 -12.81
N GLY A 317 -4.57 -12.87 -12.30
CA GLY A 317 -3.44 -13.35 -13.10
C GLY A 317 -3.74 -14.57 -13.99
N ASN A 318 -4.77 -15.36 -13.66
CA ASN A 318 -5.20 -16.54 -14.43
C ASN A 318 -6.23 -16.21 -15.53
N LEU A 319 -6.87 -15.04 -15.49
CA LEU A 319 -7.98 -14.67 -16.38
C LEU A 319 -7.52 -14.03 -17.69
N ASN A 320 -8.33 -14.19 -18.74
CA ASN A 320 -8.23 -13.39 -19.95
C ASN A 320 -8.67 -11.95 -19.66
N GLN A 321 -7.66 -11.07 -19.58
CA GLN A 321 -7.79 -9.65 -19.25
C GLN A 321 -8.77 -8.85 -20.11
N ILE A 322 -9.13 -9.35 -21.30
CA ILE A 322 -9.99 -8.69 -22.30
C ILE A 322 -11.43 -9.22 -22.28
N GLU A 323 -11.60 -10.52 -22.02
CA GLU A 323 -12.88 -11.23 -22.21
C GLU A 323 -13.56 -11.57 -20.88
N ASP A 324 -12.78 -11.96 -19.87
CA ASP A 324 -13.32 -12.51 -18.64
C ASP A 324 -13.82 -11.40 -17.70
N PRO A 325 -15.03 -11.53 -17.13
CA PRO A 325 -15.51 -10.61 -16.10
C PRO A 325 -14.83 -10.89 -14.75
N ASN A 326 -14.78 -9.90 -13.87
CA ASN A 326 -14.18 -10.05 -12.54
C ASN A 326 -15.05 -10.94 -11.63
N PRO A 327 -14.58 -12.14 -11.22
CA PRO A 327 -15.41 -13.10 -10.50
C PRO A 327 -15.78 -12.68 -9.07
N PHE A 328 -15.11 -11.68 -8.48
CA PHE A 328 -15.32 -11.26 -7.08
C PHE A 328 -16.51 -10.31 -6.88
N VAL A 329 -17.09 -9.76 -7.95
CA VAL A 329 -18.16 -8.74 -7.90
C VAL A 329 -19.42 -9.09 -8.68
N ASN A 330 -19.48 -10.28 -9.30
CA ASN A 330 -20.61 -10.70 -10.13
C ASN A 330 -21.61 -11.57 -9.35
N THR A 331 -22.89 -11.44 -9.70
CA THR A 331 -23.93 -12.40 -9.30
C THR A 331 -23.90 -13.62 -10.21
N TYR A 332 -23.67 -14.80 -9.64
CA TYR A 332 -23.73 -16.07 -10.36
C TYR A 332 -25.17 -16.55 -10.55
N LYS A 333 -25.42 -17.34 -11.62
CA LYS A 333 -26.74 -17.92 -11.90
C LYS A 333 -27.07 -19.11 -10.99
N ASP A 334 -26.07 -19.95 -10.71
CA ASP A 334 -26.21 -21.18 -9.91
C ASP A 334 -25.65 -20.97 -8.49
N PRO A 335 -26.46 -21.16 -7.43
CA PRO A 335 -26.08 -20.83 -6.05
C PRO A 335 -25.35 -21.96 -5.29
N VAL A 336 -24.96 -23.05 -5.96
CA VAL A 336 -24.63 -24.34 -5.30
C VAL A 336 -23.15 -24.51 -4.93
N GLU A 337 -22.23 -23.97 -5.72
CA GLU A 337 -20.78 -24.13 -5.52
C GLU A 337 -20.17 -23.00 -4.67
N PRO A 338 -19.08 -23.24 -3.91
CA PRO A 338 -18.32 -22.16 -3.30
C PRO A 338 -17.77 -21.24 -4.38
N ARG A 339 -18.12 -19.95 -4.33
CA ARG A 339 -17.70 -18.93 -5.30
C ARG A 339 -16.73 -17.91 -4.69
N PRO A 340 -15.89 -17.28 -5.51
CA PRO A 340 -15.21 -16.03 -5.15
C PRO A 340 -16.22 -14.97 -4.70
N SER A 341 -15.95 -14.33 -3.58
CA SER A 341 -16.75 -13.24 -2.98
C SER A 341 -15.84 -12.10 -2.53
N LYS A 342 -16.37 -10.95 -2.08
CA LYS A 342 -15.56 -9.95 -1.36
C LYS A 342 -15.16 -10.38 0.07
N THR A 343 -15.78 -11.43 0.64
CA THR A 343 -15.53 -11.92 2.00
C THR A 343 -14.38 -12.95 2.05
N ILE A 344 -13.93 -13.30 3.26
CA ILE A 344 -12.95 -14.37 3.51
C ILE A 344 -13.58 -15.77 3.73
N GLU A 345 -14.89 -15.91 3.46
CA GLU A 345 -15.62 -17.15 3.76
C GLU A 345 -15.17 -18.32 2.89
N ASN A 346 -15.00 -18.07 1.59
CA ASN A 346 -14.56 -19.05 0.59
C ASN A 346 -13.14 -18.73 0.08
N ILE A 347 -12.27 -18.20 0.95
CA ILE A 347 -10.94 -17.75 0.54
C ILE A 347 -10.09 -18.91 -0.02
N ARG A 348 -9.48 -18.68 -1.18
CA ARG A 348 -8.59 -19.63 -1.85
C ARG A 348 -7.16 -19.08 -1.90
N PRO A 349 -6.26 -19.49 -0.97
CA PRO A 349 -4.96 -18.85 -0.77
C PRO A 349 -4.02 -18.81 -2.00
N THR A 350 -4.17 -19.74 -2.94
CA THR A 350 -3.37 -19.79 -4.19
C THR A 350 -4.06 -19.13 -5.39
N GLY A 351 -5.18 -18.44 -5.17
CA GLY A 351 -6.11 -17.98 -6.21
C GLY A 351 -6.96 -19.11 -6.80
N TRP A 352 -8.01 -18.71 -7.52
CA TRP A 352 -8.89 -19.59 -8.30
C TRP A 352 -8.36 -19.77 -9.72
N GLU A 353 -8.48 -20.98 -10.27
CA GLU A 353 -8.15 -21.22 -11.67
C GLU A 353 -9.28 -20.73 -12.59
N ARG A 354 -8.94 -20.31 -13.82
CA ARG A 354 -9.89 -19.72 -14.78
C ARG A 354 -11.13 -20.60 -15.03
N HIS A 355 -10.93 -21.93 -15.08
CA HIS A 355 -11.99 -22.90 -15.34
C HIS A 355 -12.96 -23.14 -14.16
N GLU A 356 -12.69 -22.54 -12.99
CA GLU A 356 -13.53 -22.66 -11.80
C GLU A 356 -14.50 -21.48 -11.65
N VAL A 357 -14.26 -20.39 -12.40
CA VAL A 357 -14.91 -19.08 -12.20
C VAL A 357 -15.52 -18.46 -13.47
N ILE A 358 -15.23 -19.02 -14.66
CA ILE A 358 -15.71 -18.56 -15.99
C ILE A 358 -16.59 -19.62 -16.64
#